data_AF-A0A5P8N377-F1
#
_entry.id   AF-A0A5P8N377-F1
#
_cell.length_a   1.000
_cell.length_b   1.000
_cell.length_c   1.000
_cell.angle_alpha   90.00
_cell.angle_beta   90.00
_cell.angle_gamma   90.00
#
_symmetry.space_group_name_H-M   'P 1'
#
loop_
_entity.id
_entity.type
_entity.pdbx_description
1 polymer ?
#
loop_
_entity_poly.entity_id
_entity_poly.type
_entity_poly.pdbx_seq_one_letter_code
_entity_poly.pdbx_strand_id
1 'polypeptide(L)'
;KGIIIENSNTTFLTPVATENQDLKDGGFAFPTTEPLMSPMTLDQMRHFYKDNKYVKNLDELTLCSRHAGNMIPDNDKNSNYKYPAVYDDKDKKCHILYI
;
A
#
# COMPACT_ATOMS: atom_id res chain seq x y z
N LYS A 1 -5.79 -13.18 -4.45
CA LYS A 1 -6.91 -12.98 -3.50
C LYS A 1 -7.28 -11.50 -3.53
N GLY A 2 -8.56 -11.14 -3.45
CA GLY A 2 -9.03 -9.75 -3.43
C GLY A 2 -10.26 -9.60 -2.52
N ILE A 3 -10.75 -8.37 -2.38
CA ILE A 3 -11.95 -8.02 -1.58
C ILE A 3 -13.01 -7.45 -2.54
N ILE A 4 -14.24 -7.96 -2.45
CA ILE A 4 -15.40 -7.40 -3.16
C ILE A 4 -16.13 -6.47 -2.20
N ILE A 5 -16.46 -5.26 -2.66
CA ILE A 5 -17.25 -4.29 -1.89
C ILE A 5 -18.69 -4.39 -2.37
N GLU A 6 -19.57 -4.88 -1.51
CA GLU A 6 -20.99 -5.06 -1.84
C GLU A 6 -21.67 -3.73 -2.12
N ASN A 7 -22.53 -3.71 -3.15
CA ASN A 7 -23.28 -2.52 -3.58
C ASN A 7 -22.44 -1.27 -3.91
N SER A 8 -21.17 -1.46 -4.29
CA SER A 8 -20.31 -0.38 -4.76
C SER A 8 -19.74 -0.66 -6.15
N ASN A 9 -19.57 0.40 -6.94
CA ASN A 9 -18.84 0.34 -8.20
C ASN A 9 -17.32 0.56 -8.01
N THR A 10 -16.87 0.83 -6.78
CA THR A 10 -15.46 1.03 -6.45
C THR A 10 -14.73 -0.30 -6.30
N THR A 11 -13.41 -0.27 -6.44
CA THR A 11 -12.56 -1.44 -6.19
C THR A 11 -11.87 -1.31 -4.84
N PHE A 12 -11.53 -2.42 -4.21
CA PHE A 12 -10.82 -2.37 -2.92
C PHE A 12 -9.41 -1.78 -3.01
N LEU A 13 -8.81 -1.70 -4.21
CA LEU A 13 -7.51 -1.04 -4.42
C LEU A 13 -7.62 0.48 -4.59
N THR A 14 -8.84 1.02 -4.67
CA THR A 14 -9.08 2.45 -4.55
C THR A 14 -8.65 2.91 -3.15
N PRO A 15 -8.05 4.10 -2.99
CA PRO A 15 -7.78 4.66 -1.67
C PRO A 15 -9.04 4.74 -0.81
N VAL A 16 -8.86 4.63 0.51
CA VAL A 16 -9.93 4.90 1.48
C VAL A 16 -10.52 6.29 1.28
N ALA A 17 -11.81 6.42 1.58
CA ALA A 17 -12.48 7.71 1.57
C ALA A 17 -11.82 8.65 2.58
N THR A 18 -11.46 9.86 2.15
CA THR A 18 -10.92 10.92 3.01
C THR A 18 -11.85 12.13 3.02
N GLU A 19 -11.81 12.90 4.11
CA GLU A 19 -12.59 14.13 4.27
C GLU A 19 -14.10 13.89 4.16
N ASN A 20 -14.76 14.49 3.16
CA ASN A 20 -16.21 14.49 2.99
C ASN A 20 -16.71 13.37 2.05
N GLN A 21 -15.86 12.40 1.70
CA GLN A 21 -16.25 11.27 0.87
C GLN A 21 -17.04 10.24 1.67
N ASP A 22 -18.12 9.68 1.10
CA ASP A 22 -18.82 8.56 1.72
C ASP A 22 -17.87 7.34 1.78
N LEU A 23 -17.90 6.59 2.90
CA LEU A 23 -17.09 5.38 3.06
C LEU A 23 -17.25 4.37 1.92
N LYS A 24 -18.45 4.28 1.33
CA LYS A 24 -18.77 3.35 0.23
C LYS A 24 -18.13 3.73 -1.11
N ASP A 25 -17.70 4.98 -1.25
CA ASP A 25 -17.09 5.52 -2.47
C ASP A 25 -15.57 5.28 -2.47
N GLY A 26 -14.99 5.11 -1.27
CA GLY A 26 -13.60 4.71 -1.07
C GLY A 26 -13.39 3.19 -1.19
N GLY A 27 -12.13 2.81 -1.41
CA GLY A 27 -11.69 1.42 -1.28
C GLY A 27 -10.96 1.22 0.06
N PHE A 28 -9.97 0.33 0.05
CA PHE A 28 -9.24 -0.11 1.25
C PHE A 28 -7.77 0.31 1.18
N ALA A 29 -7.31 0.86 0.06
CA ALA A 29 -5.91 1.23 -0.11
C ALA A 29 -5.56 2.49 0.68
N PHE A 30 -4.26 2.68 0.93
CA PHE A 30 -3.73 3.86 1.59
C PHE A 30 -4.12 5.15 0.85
N PRO A 31 -4.46 6.23 1.57
CA PRO A 31 -4.68 7.54 0.95
C PRO A 31 -3.38 8.08 0.34
N THR A 32 -3.52 9.03 -0.58
CA THR A 32 -2.39 9.72 -1.21
C THR A 32 -1.57 10.47 -0.16
N THR A 33 -0.25 10.30 -0.18
CA THR A 33 0.69 10.97 0.73
C THR A 33 1.70 11.83 -0.04
N GLU A 34 2.35 12.76 0.65
CA GLU A 34 3.54 13.47 0.15
C GLU A 34 4.75 13.18 1.06
N PRO A 35 5.80 12.47 0.58
CA PRO A 35 5.91 11.85 -0.75
C PRO A 35 4.91 10.70 -0.95
N LEU A 36 4.61 10.37 -2.22
CA LEU A 36 3.68 9.28 -2.56
C LEU A 36 4.27 7.93 -2.17
N MET A 37 3.60 7.21 -1.27
CA MET A 37 4.07 5.90 -0.80
C MET A 37 3.16 4.74 -1.21
N SER A 38 1.91 5.00 -1.60
CA SER A 38 1.02 3.96 -2.15
C SER A 38 0.02 4.59 -3.14
N PRO A 39 -0.23 3.96 -4.29
CA PRO A 39 0.50 2.79 -4.81
C PRO A 39 1.91 3.18 -5.30
N MET A 40 2.85 2.23 -5.21
CA MET A 40 4.19 2.36 -5.79
C MET A 40 4.47 1.22 -6.77
N THR A 41 5.09 1.53 -7.90
CA THR A 41 5.59 0.52 -8.85
C THR A 41 6.83 -0.20 -8.30
N LEU A 42 7.14 -1.38 -8.85
CA LEU A 42 8.34 -2.14 -8.50
C LEU A 42 9.62 -1.32 -8.65
N ASP A 43 9.77 -0.62 -9.78
CA ASP A 43 10.95 0.20 -10.06
C ASP A 43 11.07 1.38 -9.11
N GLN A 44 9.94 2.02 -8.76
CA GLN A 44 9.92 3.07 -7.73
C GLN A 44 10.36 2.54 -6.38
N MET A 45 9.88 1.36 -5.95
CA MET A 45 10.32 0.74 -4.70
C MET A 45 11.82 0.38 -4.74
N ARG A 46 12.32 -0.18 -5.85
CA ARG A 46 13.76 -0.49 -6.01
C ARG A 46 14.62 0.77 -5.98
N HIS A 47 14.14 1.86 -6.59
CA HIS A 47 14.81 3.16 -6.53
C HIS A 47 14.79 3.73 -5.11
N PHE A 48 13.64 3.68 -4.43
CA PHE A 48 13.46 4.16 -3.07
C PHE A 48 14.42 3.45 -2.09
N TYR A 49 14.60 2.13 -2.27
CA TYR A 49 15.49 1.32 -1.44
C TYR A 49 16.88 1.10 -2.04
N LYS A 50 17.32 1.87 -3.04
CA LYS A 50 18.57 1.63 -3.80
C LYS A 50 19.84 1.50 -2.92
N ASP A 51 19.87 2.24 -1.81
CA ASP A 51 21.00 2.26 -0.87
C ASP A 51 20.90 1.15 0.20
N ASN A 52 19.75 0.47 0.32
CA ASN A 52 19.54 -0.62 1.26
C ASN A 52 19.86 -1.98 0.61
N LYS A 53 21.08 -2.50 0.86
CA LYS A 53 21.57 -3.77 0.31
C LYS A 53 20.71 -5.00 0.65
N TYR A 54 19.94 -4.95 1.74
CA TYR A 54 19.09 -6.06 2.17
C TYR A 54 17.69 -6.04 1.57
N VAL A 55 17.25 -4.88 1.06
CA VAL A 55 15.88 -4.67 0.56
C VAL A 55 15.84 -4.56 -0.96
N LYS A 56 16.83 -3.90 -1.57
CA LYS A 56 16.82 -3.58 -3.02
C LYS A 56 16.72 -4.78 -3.96
N ASN A 57 17.22 -5.95 -3.52
CA ASN A 57 17.30 -7.18 -4.32
C ASN A 57 16.25 -8.22 -3.92
N LEU A 58 15.28 -7.86 -3.08
CA LEU A 58 14.19 -8.78 -2.75
C LEU A 58 13.32 -9.02 -3.99
N ASP A 59 12.66 -10.18 -3.99
CA ASP A 59 11.57 -10.46 -4.92
C ASP A 59 10.43 -9.45 -4.71
N GLU A 60 9.62 -9.25 -5.75
CA GLU A 60 8.60 -8.20 -5.79
C GLU A 60 7.54 -8.31 -4.69
N LEU A 61 7.15 -9.54 -4.31
CA LEU A 61 6.17 -9.78 -3.25
C LEU A 61 6.75 -9.46 -1.87
N THR A 62 7.97 -9.94 -1.58
CA THR A 62 8.65 -9.64 -0.31
C THR A 62 8.99 -8.15 -0.22
N LEU A 63 9.39 -7.51 -1.31
CA LEU A 63 9.66 -6.07 -1.35
C LEU A 63 8.39 -5.26 -1.04
N CYS A 64 7.27 -5.60 -1.68
CA CYS A 64 5.98 -4.95 -1.42
C CYS A 64 5.54 -5.14 0.05
N SER A 65 5.61 -6.37 0.57
CA SER A 65 5.27 -6.65 1.97
C SER A 65 6.15 -5.87 2.97
N ARG A 66 7.46 -5.79 2.73
CA ARG A 66 8.37 -5.01 3.58
C ARG A 66 8.13 -3.51 3.46
N HIS A 67 7.85 -3.02 2.25
CA HIS A 67 7.52 -1.62 2.03
C HIS A 67 6.30 -1.21 2.85
N ALA A 68 5.21 -1.98 2.78
CA ALA A 68 4.01 -1.78 3.58
C ALA A 68 4.28 -1.85 5.09
N GLY A 69 5.05 -2.85 5.52
CA GLY A 69 5.39 -3.05 6.93
C GLY A 69 6.37 -2.02 7.51
N ASN A 70 6.93 -1.12 6.69
CA ASN A 70 7.75 0.01 7.15
C ASN A 70 6.91 1.27 7.44
N MET A 71 5.62 1.26 7.12
CA MET A 71 4.71 2.34 7.47
C MET A 71 4.40 2.31 8.96
N ILE A 72 4.61 3.45 9.62
CA ILE A 72 4.37 3.62 11.05
C ILE A 72 2.91 4.08 11.24
N PRO A 73 2.05 3.26 11.87
CA PRO A 73 0.68 3.66 12.18
C PRO A 73 0.67 4.75 13.25
N ASP A 74 -0.12 5.81 13.05
CA ASP A 74 -0.39 6.88 14.03
C ASP A 74 0.84 7.47 14.75
N ASN A 75 2.00 7.46 14.09
CA ASN A 75 3.30 7.85 14.65
C ASN A 75 3.77 7.03 15.87
N ASP A 76 3.12 5.91 16.18
CA ASP A 76 3.57 5.00 17.24
C ASP A 76 4.71 4.11 16.74
N LYS A 77 5.94 4.57 17.00
CA LYS A 77 7.17 3.87 16.61
C LYS A 77 7.37 2.53 17.32
N ASN A 78 6.66 2.27 18.42
CA ASN A 78 6.76 1.04 19.20
C ASN A 78 5.64 0.05 18.87
N SER A 79 4.76 0.39 17.93
CA SER A 79 3.69 -0.49 17.49
C SER A 79 4.25 -1.70 16.74
N ASN A 80 3.70 -2.87 17.05
CA ASN A 80 3.93 -4.10 16.28
C ASN A 80 2.98 -4.21 15.08
N TYR A 81 2.00 -3.29 14.96
CA TYR A 81 1.06 -3.30 13.85
C TYR A 81 1.78 -2.95 12.54
N LYS A 82 1.45 -3.71 11.50
CA LYS A 82 1.99 -3.51 10.15
C LYS A 82 0.84 -3.60 9.15
N TYR A 83 0.77 -2.63 8.25
CA TYR A 83 -0.23 -2.64 7.19
C TYR A 83 0.00 -3.82 6.24
N PRO A 84 -1.06 -4.53 5.83
CA PRO A 84 -0.98 -5.50 4.76
C PRO A 84 -0.83 -4.82 3.40
N ALA A 85 -0.53 -5.61 2.37
CA ALA A 85 -0.40 -5.12 1.01
C ALA A 85 -0.95 -6.10 -0.03
N VAL A 86 -1.34 -5.56 -1.17
CA VAL A 86 -1.66 -6.32 -2.37
C VAL A 86 -0.71 -5.89 -3.49
N TYR A 87 -0.05 -6.87 -4.08
CA TYR A 87 0.77 -6.67 -5.26
C TYR A 87 -0.03 -7.03 -6.51
N ASP A 88 -0.19 -6.05 -7.41
CA ASP A 88 -0.71 -6.26 -8.76
C ASP A 88 0.45 -6.64 -9.68
N ASP A 89 0.50 -7.92 -10.06
CA ASP A 89 1.52 -8.49 -10.94
C ASP A 89 1.48 -7.91 -12.37
N LYS A 90 0.29 -7.52 -12.84
CA LYS A 90 0.09 -7.02 -14.20
C LYS A 90 0.67 -5.61 -14.33
N ASP A 91 0.34 -4.75 -13.38
CA ASP A 91 0.79 -3.35 -13.34
C ASP A 91 2.14 -3.19 -12.62
N LYS A 92 2.63 -4.27 -12.00
CA LYS A 92 3.82 -4.28 -11.14
C LYS A 92 3.74 -3.23 -10.03
N LYS A 93 2.55 -3.08 -9.43
CA LYS A 93 2.25 -2.08 -8.38
C LYS A 93 2.01 -2.74 -7.02
N CYS A 94 2.60 -2.15 -5.99
CA CYS A 94 2.31 -2.43 -4.60
C CYS A 94 1.28 -1.44 -4.07
N HIS A 95 0.15 -1.96 -3.57
CA HIS A 95 -0.89 -1.20 -2.89
C HIS A 95 -0.85 -1.55 -1.41
N ILE A 96 -0.57 -0.56 -0.56
CA ILE A 96 -0.69 -0.71 0.89
C ILE A 96 -2.16 -0.59 1.24
N LEU A 97 -2.67 -1.50 2.07
CA LEU A 97 -4.06 -1.44 2.55
C LEU A 97 -4.10 -0.74 3.90
N TYR A 98 -5.01 0.22 4.05
CA TYR A 98 -5.24 0.96 5.28
C TYR A 98 -6.21 0.25 6.24
N ILE A 99 -7.14 -0.54 5.69
CA ILE A 99 -8.16 -1.32 6.42
C ILE A 99 -7.73 -2.79 6.55
#